data_AF-A0A9E5KA14-F1
#
_entry.id   AF-A0A9E5KA14-F1
#
_cell.length_a   1.000
_cell.length_b   1.000
_cell.length_c   1.000
_cell.angle_alpha   90.00
_cell.angle_beta   90.00
_cell.angle_gamma   90.00
#
_symmetry.space_group_name_H-M   'P 1'
#
loop_
_entity.id
_entity.type
_entity.pdbx_description
1 polymer ?
#
loop_
_entity_poly.entity_id
_entity_poly.type
_entity_poly.pdbx_seq_one_letter_code
_entity_poly.pdbx_strand_id
1 'polypeptide(L)'
;MTRSQPAHEPLLDGVRGLAILLVIFFHSSLIPVKNSMDKILHGAALGGWAGVDLFFVLSGFLITGILLRTKEAPNFFFNFYMRRTLRILPLYYLFLILAFYVVPQTVQFGFTYWTFLSNILLGRLGQFQSPVLDITWSLAVEEQFYLLWPLVVWATKREKLEKVAAL
;
A
#
# COMPACT_ATOMS: atom_id res chain seq x y z
N MET A 1 34.28 12.57 -4.20
CA MET A 1 32.88 12.62 -3.75
C MET A 1 32.11 11.51 -4.44
N THR A 2 32.19 10.29 -3.92
CA THR A 2 31.43 9.15 -4.43
C THR A 2 29.96 9.38 -4.09
N ARG A 3 29.16 9.77 -5.08
CA ARG A 3 27.71 9.63 -5.01
C ARG A 3 27.44 8.14 -4.79
N SER A 4 27.17 7.73 -3.55
CA SER A 4 26.62 6.42 -3.29
C SER A 4 25.29 6.36 -4.05
N GLN A 5 25.28 5.56 -5.11
CA GLN A 5 24.05 5.09 -5.74
C GLN A 5 23.11 4.61 -4.63
N PRO A 6 21.78 4.82 -4.74
CA PRO A 6 20.87 4.26 -3.75
C PRO A 6 21.15 2.76 -3.68
N ALA A 7 21.52 2.27 -2.50
CA ALA A 7 21.55 0.84 -2.25
C ALA A 7 20.09 0.38 -2.45
N HIS A 8 19.80 -0.12 -3.65
CA HIS A 8 18.61 -0.90 -3.90
C HIS A 8 18.79 -2.13 -3.01
N GLU A 9 18.07 -2.18 -1.90
CA GLU A 9 18.13 -3.24 -0.91
C GLU A 9 17.21 -4.38 -1.38
N PRO A 10 17.71 -5.35 -2.17
CA PRO A 10 16.85 -6.30 -2.86
C PRO A 10 16.17 -7.24 -1.86
N LEU A 11 16.80 -7.40 -0.68
CA LEU A 11 16.23 -8.11 0.45
C LEU A 11 14.92 -7.49 0.92
N LEU A 12 14.86 -6.17 1.08
CA LEU A 12 13.65 -5.49 1.54
C LEU A 12 12.53 -5.57 0.50
N ASP A 13 12.87 -5.48 -0.79
CA ASP A 13 11.89 -5.70 -1.85
C ASP A 13 11.42 -7.17 -1.92
N GLY A 14 12.28 -8.14 -1.60
CA GLY A 14 11.91 -9.55 -1.45
C GLY A 14 10.93 -9.78 -0.30
N VAL A 15 11.17 -9.18 0.86
CA VAL A 15 10.25 -9.27 2.02
C VAL A 15 8.92 -8.58 1.71
N ARG A 16 8.91 -7.46 0.99
CA ARG A 16 7.68 -6.82 0.51
C ARG A 16 6.92 -7.73 -0.46
N GLY A 17 7.63 -8.43 -1.35
CA GLY A 17 7.04 -9.44 -2.22
C GLY A 17 6.36 -10.55 -1.42
N LEU A 18 7.03 -11.06 -0.38
CA LEU A 18 6.45 -12.05 0.53
C LEU A 18 5.21 -11.50 1.25
N ALA A 19 5.26 -10.26 1.72
CA ALA A 19 4.13 -9.59 2.35
C ALA A 19 2.92 -9.50 1.41
N ILE A 20 3.14 -9.14 0.13
CA ILE A 20 2.08 -9.14 -0.90
C ILE A 20 1.51 -10.55 -1.12
N LEU A 21 2.35 -11.59 -1.15
CA LEU A 21 1.88 -12.97 -1.29
C LEU A 21 0.97 -13.39 -0.12
N LEU A 22 1.31 -12.98 1.11
CA LEU A 22 0.46 -13.20 2.27
C LEU A 22 -0.88 -12.47 2.15
N VAL A 23 -0.89 -11.23 1.64
CA VAL A 23 -2.13 -10.48 1.38
C VAL A 23 -2.99 -11.17 0.31
N ILE A 24 -2.39 -11.62 -0.79
CA ILE A 24 -3.11 -12.39 -1.83
C ILE A 24 -3.68 -13.67 -1.23
N PHE A 25 -2.90 -14.37 -0.41
CA PHE A 25 -3.34 -15.59 0.26
C PHE A 25 -4.52 -15.32 1.22
N PHE A 26 -4.49 -14.22 1.96
CA PHE A 26 -5.64 -13.79 2.77
C PHE A 26 -6.89 -13.56 1.91
N HIS A 27 -6.78 -12.85 0.79
CA HIS A 27 -7.93 -12.59 -0.07
C HIS A 27 -8.44 -13.85 -0.79
N SER A 28 -7.61 -14.89 -0.92
CA SER A 28 -8.07 -16.21 -1.40
C SER A 28 -9.07 -16.88 -0.47
N SER A 29 -9.12 -16.49 0.82
CA SER A 29 -10.16 -16.93 1.75
C SER A 29 -11.57 -16.51 1.30
N LEU A 30 -11.70 -15.50 0.44
CA LEU A 30 -13.00 -15.07 -0.08
C LEU A 30 -13.60 -16.08 -1.08
N ILE A 31 -12.84 -17.09 -1.50
CA ILE A 31 -13.34 -18.18 -2.34
C ILE A 31 -14.19 -19.15 -1.49
N PRO A 32 -15.41 -19.50 -1.93
CA PRO A 32 -16.29 -20.39 -1.18
C PRO A 32 -15.66 -21.76 -0.89
N VAL A 33 -15.73 -22.17 0.37
CA VAL A 33 -15.28 -23.49 0.86
C VAL A 33 -16.19 -24.58 0.32
N LYS A 34 -15.63 -25.56 -0.42
CA LYS A 34 -16.38 -26.70 -0.98
C LYS A 34 -16.03 -28.01 -0.27
N ASN A 35 -14.76 -28.19 0.11
CA ASN A 35 -14.23 -29.45 0.65
C ASN A 35 -13.49 -29.28 1.99
N SER A 36 -13.19 -30.38 2.68
CA SER A 36 -12.44 -30.38 3.95
C SER A 36 -11.03 -29.79 3.83
N MET A 37 -10.38 -29.92 2.65
CA MET A 37 -9.10 -29.25 2.38
C MET A 37 -9.25 -27.72 2.32
N ASP A 38 -10.35 -27.23 1.76
CA ASP A 38 -10.62 -25.79 1.68
C ASP A 38 -10.78 -25.18 3.07
N LYS A 39 -11.31 -25.92 4.05
CA LYS A 39 -11.39 -25.45 5.45
C LYS A 39 -10.02 -25.19 6.07
N ILE A 40 -9.06 -26.09 5.81
CA ILE A 40 -7.70 -25.95 6.32
C ILE A 40 -7.01 -24.76 5.66
N LEU A 41 -7.15 -24.62 4.34
CA LEU A 41 -6.59 -23.50 3.57
C LEU A 41 -7.21 -22.17 3.99
N HIS A 42 -8.53 -22.13 4.22
CA HIS A 42 -9.23 -20.94 4.67
C HIS A 42 -8.78 -20.51 6.08
N GLY A 43 -8.57 -21.47 6.99
CA GLY A 43 -8.00 -21.19 8.31
C GLY A 43 -6.56 -20.64 8.23
N ALA A 44 -5.72 -21.19 7.35
CA ALA A 44 -4.37 -20.68 7.12
C ALA A 44 -4.37 -19.28 6.47
N ALA A 45 -5.31 -19.01 5.57
CA ALA A 45 -5.44 -17.74 4.87
C ALA A 45 -5.74 -16.57 5.81
N LEU A 46 -6.44 -16.79 6.93
CA LEU A 46 -6.69 -15.76 7.95
C LEU A 46 -5.39 -15.16 8.51
N GLY A 47 -4.32 -15.95 8.59
CA GLY A 47 -2.99 -15.47 9.01
C GLY A 47 -2.32 -14.53 7.99
N GLY A 48 -2.79 -14.51 6.74
CA GLY A 48 -2.26 -13.65 5.68
C GLY A 48 -2.51 -12.15 5.91
N TRP A 49 -3.40 -11.78 6.83
CA TRP A 49 -3.63 -10.38 7.23
C TRP A 49 -2.35 -9.68 7.70
N ALA A 50 -1.46 -10.39 8.39
CA ALA A 50 -0.17 -9.88 8.84
C ALA A 50 0.72 -9.38 7.69
N GLY A 51 0.46 -9.84 6.45
CA GLY A 51 1.09 -9.32 5.25
C GLY A 51 0.83 -7.83 5.02
N VAL A 52 -0.37 -7.33 5.36
CA VAL A 52 -0.71 -5.91 5.24
C VAL A 52 0.16 -5.08 6.18
N ASP A 53 0.25 -5.48 7.45
CA ASP A 53 1.04 -4.78 8.47
C ASP A 53 2.53 -4.77 8.09
N LEU A 54 3.07 -5.92 7.70
CA LEU A 54 4.46 -6.05 7.26
C LEU A 54 4.76 -5.16 6.05
N PHE A 55 3.88 -5.18 5.04
CA PHE A 55 4.03 -4.35 3.86
C PHE A 55 4.03 -2.86 4.20
N PHE A 56 3.11 -2.43 5.07
CA PHE A 56 3.03 -1.04 5.52
C PHE A 56 4.27 -0.58 6.28
N VAL A 57 4.76 -1.37 7.22
CA VAL A 57 5.97 -1.05 7.99
C VAL A 57 7.18 -0.90 7.06
N LEU A 58 7.34 -1.81 6.10
CA LEU A 58 8.44 -1.76 5.14
C LEU A 58 8.32 -0.59 4.17
N SER A 59 7.12 -0.30 3.67
CA SER A 59 6.87 0.89 2.85
C SER A 59 7.21 2.16 3.63
N GLY A 60 6.76 2.28 4.89
CA GLY A 60 7.08 3.41 5.76
C GLY A 60 8.58 3.61 5.96
N PHE A 61 9.31 2.54 6.28
CA PHE A 61 10.76 2.55 6.46
C PHE A 61 11.51 3.02 5.20
N LEU A 62 11.23 2.40 4.06
CA LEU A 62 11.89 2.73 2.78
C LEU A 62 11.61 4.16 2.35
N ILE A 63 10.35 4.61 2.46
CA ILE A 63 9.92 5.93 2.03
C ILE A 63 10.51 7.01 2.91
N THR A 64 10.53 6.81 4.22
CA THR A 64 11.17 7.73 5.16
C THR A 64 12.65 7.87 4.85
N GLY A 65 13.35 6.75 4.59
CA GLY A 65 14.75 6.77 4.19
C GLY A 65 14.99 7.55 2.88
N ILE A 66 14.12 7.39 1.88
CA ILE A 66 14.18 8.16 0.63
C ILE A 66 13.97 9.65 0.90
N LEU A 67 12.92 10.01 1.67
CA LEU A 67 12.59 11.40 1.98
C LEU A 67 13.73 12.12 2.72
N LEU A 68 14.33 11.48 3.71
CA LEU A 68 15.46 12.04 4.46
C LEU A 68 16.66 12.30 3.55
N ARG A 69 16.97 11.37 2.64
CA ARG A 69 18.09 11.51 1.69
C ARG A 69 17.85 12.58 0.63
N THR A 70 16.61 12.71 0.15
CA THR A 70 16.28 13.66 -0.92
C THR A 70 15.83 15.02 -0.40
N LYS A 71 15.76 15.23 0.92
CA LYS A 71 15.19 16.43 1.54
C LYS A 71 15.76 17.75 1.00
N GLU A 72 17.07 17.79 0.74
CA GLU A 72 17.76 18.99 0.24
C GLU A 72 17.90 19.00 -1.29
N ALA A 73 17.36 17.99 -1.99
CA ALA A 73 17.40 17.95 -3.44
C ALA A 73 16.47 19.02 -4.04
N PRO A 74 16.86 19.65 -5.16
CA PRO A 74 15.96 20.53 -5.89
C PRO A 74 14.70 19.76 -6.31
N ASN A 75 13.56 20.45 -6.30
CA ASN A 75 12.26 19.88 -6.68
C ASN A 75 11.86 18.64 -5.85
N PHE A 76 12.24 18.58 -4.56
CA PHE A 76 11.93 17.49 -3.62
C PHE A 76 10.53 16.89 -3.80
N PHE A 77 9.49 17.72 -3.70
CA PHE A 77 8.09 17.27 -3.80
C PHE A 77 7.75 16.72 -5.19
N PHE A 78 8.06 17.48 -6.25
CA PHE A 78 7.75 17.08 -7.62
C PHE A 78 8.41 15.74 -7.97
N ASN A 79 9.70 15.62 -7.66
CA ASN A 79 10.47 14.40 -7.88
C ASN A 79 9.95 13.20 -7.09
N PHE A 80 9.44 13.43 -5.88
CA PHE A 80 8.87 12.40 -5.02
C PHE A 80 7.52 11.91 -5.54
N TYR A 81 6.61 12.84 -5.85
CA TYR A 81 5.26 12.54 -6.29
C TYR A 81 5.26 11.93 -7.69
N MET A 82 5.99 12.53 -8.65
CA MET A 82 6.02 12.06 -10.04
C MET A 82 6.42 10.57 -10.14
N ARG A 83 7.47 10.17 -9.41
CA ARG A 83 7.95 8.78 -9.43
C ARG A 83 6.91 7.78 -8.89
N ARG A 84 6.10 8.19 -7.91
CA ARG A 84 5.06 7.33 -7.32
C ARG A 84 3.80 7.30 -8.17
N THR A 85 3.34 8.47 -8.59
CA THR A 85 2.19 8.64 -9.49
C THR A 85 2.37 7.76 -10.73
N LEU A 86 3.52 7.82 -11.40
CA LEU A 86 3.79 7.02 -12.61
C LEU A 86 3.94 5.51 -12.34
N ARG A 87 4.24 5.10 -11.11
CA ARG A 87 4.38 3.69 -10.74
C ARG A 87 3.04 3.05 -10.38
N ILE A 88 2.17 3.78 -9.67
CA ILE A 88 0.99 3.19 -9.02
C ILE A 88 -0.29 3.50 -9.79
N LEU A 89 -0.50 4.77 -10.17
CA LEU A 89 -1.76 5.18 -10.78
C LEU A 89 -2.10 4.42 -12.07
N PRO A 90 -1.16 4.18 -13.02
CA PRO A 90 -1.51 3.48 -14.27
C PRO A 90 -2.09 2.08 -14.01
N LEU A 91 -1.44 1.32 -13.13
CA LEU A 91 -1.89 -0.04 -12.82
C LEU A 91 -3.16 -0.04 -11.96
N TYR A 92 -3.27 0.92 -11.04
CA TYR A 92 -4.45 1.07 -10.19
C TYR A 92 -5.70 1.40 -11.01
N TYR A 93 -5.65 2.42 -11.87
CA TYR A 93 -6.80 2.78 -12.69
C TYR A 93 -7.11 1.72 -13.74
N LEU A 94 -6.11 1.03 -14.28
CA LEU A 94 -6.35 -0.14 -15.13
C LEU A 94 -7.13 -1.22 -14.36
N PHE A 95 -6.71 -1.55 -13.14
CA PHE A 95 -7.42 -2.49 -12.28
C PHE A 95 -8.86 -2.03 -12.00
N LEU A 96 -9.08 -0.76 -11.65
CA LEU A 96 -10.43 -0.23 -11.42
C LEU A 96 -11.30 -0.33 -12.67
N ILE A 97 -10.78 0.01 -13.85
CA ILE A 97 -11.50 -0.11 -15.12
C ILE A 97 -11.91 -1.56 -15.34
N LEU A 98 -10.98 -2.50 -15.21
CA LEU A 98 -11.29 -3.93 -15.38
C LEU A 98 -12.32 -4.40 -14.35
N ALA A 99 -12.16 -4.02 -13.09
CA ALA A 99 -13.09 -4.41 -12.04
C ALA A 99 -14.49 -3.86 -12.28
N PHE A 100 -14.65 -2.56 -12.58
CA PHE A 100 -15.98 -1.94 -12.76
C PHE A 100 -16.67 -2.33 -14.08
N TYR A 101 -15.92 -2.55 -15.16
CA TYR A 101 -16.49 -2.73 -16.50
C TYR A 101 -16.42 -4.16 -17.05
N VAL A 102 -15.57 -5.03 -16.50
CA VAL A 102 -15.42 -6.43 -16.96
C VAL A 102 -16.02 -7.41 -15.96
N VAL A 103 -15.89 -7.16 -14.66
CA VAL A 103 -16.42 -8.06 -13.62
C VAL A 103 -17.82 -7.60 -13.20
N PRO A 104 -18.85 -8.47 -13.27
CA PRO A 104 -20.18 -8.13 -12.79
C PRO A 104 -20.16 -7.87 -11.27
N GLN A 105 -20.43 -6.64 -10.87
CA GLN A 105 -20.56 -6.27 -9.45
C GLN A 105 -21.43 -5.02 -9.29
N THR A 106 -22.12 -4.92 -8.15
CA THR A 106 -22.93 -3.78 -7.78
C THR A 106 -22.37 -3.14 -6.51
N VAL A 107 -21.96 -1.88 -6.61
CA VAL A 107 -21.29 -1.18 -5.51
C VAL A 107 -21.95 0.19 -5.32
N GLN A 108 -22.56 0.40 -4.16
CA GLN A 108 -23.38 1.58 -3.88
C GLN A 108 -22.57 2.89 -3.84
N PHE A 109 -21.26 2.82 -3.59
CA PHE A 109 -20.36 3.96 -3.43
C PHE A 109 -19.11 3.85 -4.31
N GLY A 110 -19.27 3.46 -5.59
CA GLY A 110 -18.15 3.20 -6.50
C GLY A 110 -17.11 4.34 -6.59
N PHE A 111 -17.51 5.60 -6.44
CA PHE A 111 -16.60 6.76 -6.51
C PHE A 111 -15.49 6.75 -5.44
N THR A 112 -15.69 6.10 -4.29
CA THR A 112 -14.69 6.06 -3.22
C THR A 112 -13.44 5.29 -3.63
N TYR A 113 -13.58 4.31 -4.53
CA TYR A 113 -12.44 3.59 -5.09
C TYR A 113 -11.64 4.52 -6.02
N TRP A 114 -12.31 5.22 -6.95
CA TRP A 114 -11.65 6.17 -7.86
C TRP A 114 -10.91 7.33 -7.18
N THR A 115 -11.26 7.63 -5.92
CA THR A 115 -10.73 8.77 -5.16
C THR A 115 -9.82 8.37 -4.01
N PHE A 116 -9.45 7.09 -3.89
CA PHE A 116 -8.66 6.56 -2.75
C PHE A 116 -9.30 6.86 -1.38
N LEU A 117 -10.63 6.73 -1.30
CA LEU A 117 -11.44 6.89 -0.08
C LEU A 117 -12.12 5.59 0.37
N SER A 118 -11.80 4.44 -0.26
CA SER A 118 -12.39 3.14 0.07
C SER A 118 -12.14 2.72 1.51
N ASN A 119 -10.99 3.08 2.10
CA ASN A 119 -10.71 2.83 3.52
C ASN A 119 -11.61 3.63 4.46
N ILE A 120 -11.97 4.87 4.11
CA ILE A 120 -12.90 5.69 4.91
C ILE A 120 -14.30 5.09 4.84
N LEU A 121 -14.73 4.64 3.66
CA LEU A 121 -15.99 3.96 3.49
C LEU A 121 -16.06 2.68 4.33
N LEU A 122 -15.01 1.85 4.26
CA LEU A 122 -14.88 0.64 5.07
C LEU A 122 -14.98 0.96 6.57
N GLY A 123 -14.25 1.97 7.05
CA GLY A 123 -14.30 2.39 8.45
C GLY A 123 -15.66 2.93 8.90
N ARG A 124 -16.42 3.57 8.00
CA ARG A 124 -17.77 4.07 8.28
C ARG A 124 -18.83 2.97 8.29
N LEU A 125 -18.76 2.05 7.35
CA LEU A 125 -19.75 0.98 7.20
C LEU A 125 -19.43 -0.24 8.08
N GLY A 126 -18.17 -0.40 8.50
CA GLY A 126 -17.70 -1.56 9.25
C GLY A 126 -17.72 -2.86 8.44
N GLN A 127 -17.91 -2.79 7.12
CA GLN A 127 -18.04 -3.94 6.26
C GLN A 127 -17.52 -3.67 4.84
N PHE A 128 -17.01 -4.73 4.24
CA PHE A 128 -16.62 -4.81 2.85
C PHE A 128 -17.86 -4.73 1.92
N GLN A 129 -17.73 -4.03 0.80
CA GLN A 129 -18.79 -3.79 -0.20
C GLN A 129 -18.59 -4.60 -1.48
N SER A 130 -17.35 -5.02 -1.79
CA SER A 130 -17.00 -5.79 -2.98
C SER A 130 -15.83 -6.73 -2.70
N PRO A 131 -15.99 -8.04 -2.92
CA PRO A 131 -14.90 -9.02 -2.80
C PRO A 131 -13.69 -8.71 -3.70
N VAL A 132 -13.89 -7.95 -4.77
CA VAL A 132 -12.85 -7.63 -5.78
C VAL A 132 -12.20 -6.30 -5.48
N LEU A 133 -13.00 -5.26 -5.24
CA LEU A 133 -12.47 -3.90 -5.11
C LEU A 133 -11.91 -3.61 -3.72
N ASP A 134 -12.35 -4.34 -2.69
CA ASP A 134 -12.01 -3.96 -1.33
C ASP A 134 -10.55 -4.15 -0.97
N ILE A 135 -9.81 -5.03 -1.66
CA ILE A 135 -8.35 -5.12 -1.53
C ILE A 135 -7.65 -3.75 -1.66
N THR A 136 -8.28 -2.78 -2.34
CA THR A 136 -7.75 -1.43 -2.52
C THR A 136 -7.81 -0.54 -1.26
N TRP A 137 -8.46 -0.95 -0.17
CA TRP A 137 -8.52 -0.17 1.06
C TRP A 137 -7.11 0.10 1.62
N SER A 138 -6.23 -0.90 1.58
CA SER A 138 -4.85 -0.80 2.05
C SER A 138 -4.05 0.12 1.14
N LEU A 139 -4.23 0.02 -0.18
CA LEU A 139 -3.60 0.93 -1.13
C LEU A 139 -4.07 2.38 -0.96
N ALA A 140 -5.35 2.60 -0.63
CA ALA A 140 -5.87 3.94 -0.33
C ALA A 140 -5.19 4.56 0.89
N VAL A 141 -4.98 3.78 1.95
CA VAL A 141 -4.20 4.22 3.13
C VAL A 141 -2.75 4.52 2.74
N GLU A 142 -2.15 3.70 1.88
CA GLU A 142 -0.77 3.90 1.42
C GLU A 142 -0.62 5.20 0.59
N GLU A 143 -1.55 5.50 -0.32
CA GLU A 143 -1.57 6.76 -1.08
C GLU A 143 -1.79 7.98 -0.17
N GLN A 144 -2.67 7.88 0.82
CA GLN A 144 -2.85 8.93 1.83
C GLN A 144 -1.54 9.17 2.60
N PHE A 145 -0.83 8.10 2.97
CA PHE A 145 0.50 8.21 3.58
C PHE A 145 1.51 8.87 2.64
N TYR A 146 1.47 8.56 1.34
CA TYR A 146 2.38 9.17 0.35
C TYR A 146 2.14 10.66 0.16
N LEU A 147 0.90 11.12 0.28
CA LEU A 147 0.55 12.53 0.20
C LEU A 147 0.96 13.30 1.46
N LEU A 148 0.78 12.71 2.65
CA LEU A 148 0.98 13.42 3.92
C LEU A 148 2.41 13.35 4.43
N TRP A 149 3.07 12.20 4.32
CA TRP A 149 4.38 11.98 4.95
C TRP A 149 5.51 12.88 4.44
N PRO A 150 5.62 13.20 3.12
CA PRO A 150 6.63 14.13 2.63
C PRO A 150 6.51 15.52 3.25
N LEU A 151 5.29 15.99 3.51
CA LEU A 151 5.03 17.27 4.16
C LEU A 151 5.53 17.25 5.60
N VAL A 152 5.26 16.17 6.33
CA VAL A 152 5.75 15.97 7.71
C VAL A 152 7.27 15.96 7.77
N VAL A 153 7.92 15.19 6.89
CA VAL A 153 9.40 15.11 6.84
C VAL A 153 10.02 16.43 6.43
N TRP A 154 9.41 17.15 5.48
CA TRP A 154 9.89 18.47 5.07
C TRP A 154 9.82 19.48 6.22
N ALA A 155 8.67 19.57 6.90
CA ALA A 155 8.43 20.49 8.01
C ALA A 155 9.28 20.19 9.27
N THR A 156 9.71 18.94 9.46
CA THR A 156 10.47 18.53 10.66
C THR A 156 11.97 18.72 10.48
N LYS A 157 12.67 19.36 11.42
CA LYS A 157 14.15 19.51 11.35
C LYS A 157 14.84 18.15 11.33
N ARG A 158 15.89 18.03 10.50
CA ARG A 158 16.65 16.78 10.29
C ARG A 158 17.18 16.16 11.59
N GLU A 159 17.74 16.99 12.48
CA GLU A 159 18.26 16.56 13.78
C GLU A 159 17.23 15.85 14.67
N LYS A 160 15.95 16.25 14.57
CA LYS A 160 14.87 15.59 15.32
C LYS A 160 14.49 14.24 14.70
N LEU A 161 14.55 14.14 13.37
CA LEU A 161 14.25 12.90 12.65
C LEU A 161 15.34 11.84 12.88
N GLU A 162 16.60 12.26 12.90
CA GLU A 162 17.74 11.37 13.17
C GLU A 162 17.69 10.80 14.60
N LYS A 163 17.26 11.60 15.59
CA LYS A 163 17.05 11.13 16.98
C LYS A 163 15.94 10.10 17.11
N VAL A 164 14.88 10.21 16.32
CA VAL A 164 13.75 9.26 16.33
C VAL A 164 14.10 7.98 15.55
N ALA A 165 14.89 8.09 14.48
CA ALA A 165 15.32 6.95 13.68
C ALA A 165 16.50 6.15 14.29
N ALA A 166 17.21 6.73 15.27
CA ALA A 166 18.32 6.10 15.99
C ALA A 166 17.91 5.46 17.32
N LEU A 167 16.61 5.48 17.65
CA LEU A 167 15.99 4.72 18.75
C LEU A 167 15.49 3.36 18.22
#